data_AF-Q2PIW1-F1
#
_entry.id   AF-Q2PIW1-F1
#
_cell.length_a   1.000
_cell.length_b   1.000
_cell.length_c   1.000
_cell.angle_alpha   90.00
_cell.angle_beta   90.00
_cell.angle_gamma   90.00
#
_symmetry.space_group_name_H-M   'P 1'
#
loop_
_entity.id
_entity.type
_entity.pdbx_description
1 polymer ?
#
loop_
_entity_poly.entity_id
_entity_poly.type
_entity_poly.pdbx_seq_one_letter_code
_entity_poly.pdbx_strand_id
1 'polypeptide(L)'
;MDPAVLDILTRFKDLKSTSARRALYHLLLEQMHPYEWREVRDRMNQVSFQKDILGTLPTEVAVQISRHLDLSEIHIFRRVSRRWNCLLSSRLFRDAVCHQYVGHNSRSIALESPDAFTQYAKQRVRLERGQPISKVLNRPYSPIPNATGLVGLDFSHGNYGWIEDAIVYVHNLHSNTTQSFCTENRDTFTALRISESIVAAITLHG
;
A
#
# COMPACT_ATOMS: atom_id res chain seq x y z
N MET A 1 36.59 -20.67 38.03
CA MET A 1 36.72 -21.03 36.60
C MET A 1 37.87 -22.00 36.50
N ASP A 2 37.64 -23.17 35.90
CA ASP A 2 38.67 -24.19 35.73
C ASP A 2 39.85 -23.63 34.92
N PRO A 3 41.12 -23.80 35.35
CA PRO A 3 42.28 -23.31 34.62
C PRO A 3 42.38 -23.86 33.19
N ALA A 4 41.89 -25.08 32.93
CA ALA A 4 41.87 -25.66 31.58
C ALA A 4 40.89 -24.92 30.65
N VAL A 5 39.75 -24.46 31.19
CA VAL A 5 38.75 -23.68 30.44
C VAL A 5 39.30 -22.31 30.04
N LEU A 6 40.10 -21.69 30.91
CA LEU A 6 40.78 -20.43 30.64
C LEU A 6 41.83 -20.56 29.54
N ASP A 7 42.61 -21.64 29.52
CA ASP A 7 43.60 -21.89 28.45
C ASP A 7 42.93 -22.03 27.08
N ILE A 8 41.86 -22.83 26.97
CA ILE A 8 41.09 -23.01 25.74
C ILE A 8 40.48 -21.67 25.26
N LEU A 9 39.92 -20.88 26.17
CA LEU A 9 39.38 -19.56 25.86
C LEU A 9 40.43 -18.60 25.32
N THR A 10 41.65 -18.65 25.87
CA THR A 10 42.77 -17.79 25.45
C THR A 10 43.22 -18.19 24.04
N ARG A 11 43.46 -19.49 23.81
CA ARG A 11 43.81 -20.02 22.48
C ARG A 11 42.75 -19.71 21.43
N PHE A 12 41.47 -19.80 21.78
CA PHE A 12 40.38 -19.45 20.87
C PHE A 12 40.36 -17.96 20.51
N LYS A 13 40.68 -17.07 21.46
CA LYS A 13 40.79 -15.62 21.19
C LYS A 13 41.99 -15.31 20.29
N ASP A 14 43.08 -16.06 20.40
CA ASP A 14 44.29 -15.87 19.61
C ASP A 14 44.15 -16.33 18.14
N LEU A 15 43.10 -17.11 17.81
CA LEU A 15 42.78 -17.46 16.43
C LEU A 15 42.35 -16.23 15.62
N LYS A 16 43.27 -15.73 14.78
CA LYS A 16 43.04 -14.56 13.90
C LYS A 16 42.18 -14.84 12.66
N SER A 17 42.15 -16.09 12.17
CA SER A 17 41.41 -16.45 10.97
C SER A 17 39.97 -16.86 11.26
N THR A 18 39.01 -16.32 10.51
CA THR A 18 37.60 -16.71 10.57
C THR A 18 37.40 -18.19 10.20
N SER A 19 38.21 -18.75 9.30
CA SER A 19 38.13 -20.16 8.93
C SER A 19 38.60 -21.09 10.05
N ALA A 20 39.68 -20.74 10.74
CA ALA A 20 40.20 -21.50 11.88
C ALA A 20 39.23 -21.48 13.07
N ARG A 21 38.63 -20.30 13.36
CA ARG A 21 37.58 -20.18 14.36
C ARG A 21 36.37 -21.05 14.02
N ARG A 22 35.99 -21.10 12.74
CA ARG A 22 34.90 -21.92 12.22
C ARG A 22 35.16 -23.41 12.38
N ALA A 23 36.34 -23.87 11.98
CA ALA A 23 36.72 -25.27 12.14
C ALA A 23 36.68 -25.70 13.62
N LEU A 24 37.21 -24.87 14.53
CA LEU A 24 37.24 -25.20 15.95
C LEU A 24 35.84 -25.33 16.56
N TYR A 25 34.94 -24.37 16.35
CA TYR A 25 33.60 -24.48 16.94
C TYR A 25 32.78 -25.62 16.31
N HIS A 26 32.98 -25.94 15.03
CA HIS A 26 32.34 -27.13 14.44
C HIS A 26 32.81 -28.42 15.10
N LEU A 27 34.13 -28.59 15.29
CA LEU A 27 34.69 -29.74 16.01
C LEU A 27 34.17 -29.81 17.45
N LEU A 28 34.08 -28.68 18.16
CA LEU A 28 33.51 -28.65 19.51
C LEU A 28 32.06 -29.13 19.51
N LEU A 29 31.23 -28.65 18.59
CA LEU A 29 29.83 -29.03 18.46
C LEU A 29 29.66 -30.52 18.13
N GLU A 30 30.55 -31.11 17.32
CA GLU A 30 30.55 -32.54 16.98
C GLU A 30 30.86 -33.45 18.18
N GLN A 31 31.60 -32.94 19.17
CA GLN A 31 31.94 -33.70 20.39
C GLN A 31 30.87 -33.61 21.49
N MET A 32 29.85 -32.77 21.32
CA MET A 32 28.84 -32.54 22.37
C MET A 32 27.83 -33.68 22.48
N HIS A 33 27.40 -33.95 23.71
CA HIS A 33 26.34 -34.91 23.98
C HIS A 33 24.94 -34.32 23.73
N PRO A 34 23.91 -35.17 23.48
CA PRO A 34 22.56 -34.69 23.16
C PRO A 34 21.92 -33.76 24.21
N TYR A 35 22.29 -33.87 25.49
CA TYR A 35 21.79 -32.97 26.54
C TYR A 35 22.46 -31.60 26.51
N GLU A 36 23.76 -31.53 26.18
CA GLU A 36 24.52 -30.28 26.06
C GLU A 36 24.05 -29.46 24.87
N TRP A 37 23.65 -30.12 23.78
CA TRP A 37 22.99 -29.49 22.64
C TRP A 37 21.70 -28.74 23.02
N ARG A 38 20.95 -29.23 24.02
CA ARG A 38 19.76 -28.51 24.51
C ARG A 38 20.17 -27.22 25.21
N GLU A 39 21.20 -27.27 26.05
CA GLU A 39 21.73 -26.07 26.72
C GLU A 39 22.28 -25.04 25.72
N VAL A 40 23.03 -25.50 24.69
CA VAL A 40 23.53 -24.62 23.62
C VAL A 40 22.38 -23.95 22.89
N ARG A 41 21.32 -24.69 22.54
CA ARG A 41 20.13 -24.13 21.90
C ARG A 41 19.46 -23.10 22.78
N ASP A 42 19.30 -23.39 24.07
CA ASP A 42 18.65 -22.47 25.01
C ASP A 42 19.46 -21.18 25.17
N ARG A 43 20.80 -21.27 25.22
CA ARG A 43 21.68 -20.10 25.20
C ARG A 43 21.64 -19.36 23.86
N MET A 44 21.62 -20.06 22.73
CA MET A 44 21.50 -19.43 21.42
C MET A 44 20.19 -18.67 21.28
N ASN A 45 19.09 -19.20 21.81
CA ASN A 45 17.79 -18.53 21.79
C ASN A 45 17.77 -17.26 22.66
N GLN A 46 18.68 -17.13 23.64
CA GLN A 46 18.86 -15.90 24.41
C GLN A 46 19.66 -14.84 23.64
N VAL A 47 20.42 -15.23 22.61
CA VAL A 47 21.17 -14.30 21.77
C VAL A 47 20.23 -13.76 20.68
N SER A 48 20.07 -12.44 20.64
CA SER A 48 19.24 -11.81 19.60
C SER A 48 19.96 -11.80 18.26
N PHE A 49 19.46 -12.58 17.30
CA PHE A 49 19.90 -12.55 15.91
C PHE A 49 19.16 -11.46 15.13
N GLN A 50 19.41 -10.20 15.48
CA GLN A 50 18.81 -9.08 14.77
C GLN A 50 19.64 -8.74 13.52
N LYS A 51 18.96 -8.61 12.38
CA LYS A 51 19.54 -8.15 11.13
C LYS A 51 18.64 -7.09 10.53
N ASP A 52 19.23 -5.98 10.08
CA ASP A 52 18.50 -4.97 9.31
C ASP A 52 18.20 -5.51 7.91
N ILE A 53 17.05 -6.16 7.76
CA ILE A 53 16.61 -6.77 6.50
C ILE A 53 16.45 -5.70 5.42
N LEU A 54 15.71 -4.62 5.69
CA LEU A 54 15.45 -3.59 4.69
C LEU A 54 16.67 -2.73 4.38
N GLY A 55 17.56 -2.51 5.36
CA GLY A 55 18.77 -1.72 5.15
C GLY A 55 19.86 -2.44 4.36
N THR A 56 19.95 -3.77 4.50
CA THR A 56 21.02 -4.59 3.89
C THR A 56 20.66 -5.11 2.50
N LEU A 57 19.37 -5.34 2.22
CA LEU A 57 18.95 -5.90 0.94
C LEU A 57 19.07 -4.89 -0.22
N PRO A 58 19.19 -5.39 -1.48
CA PRO A 58 18.99 -4.58 -2.67
C PRO A 58 17.63 -3.88 -2.64
N THR A 59 17.58 -2.67 -3.19
CA THR A 59 16.42 -1.79 -3.10
C THR A 59 15.16 -2.45 -3.64
N GLU A 60 15.26 -3.20 -4.74
CA GLU A 60 14.15 -3.90 -5.39
C GLU A 60 13.54 -4.94 -4.47
N VAL A 61 14.37 -5.75 -3.81
CA VAL A 61 13.91 -6.80 -2.88
C VAL A 61 13.28 -6.17 -1.65
N ALA A 62 13.89 -5.13 -1.12
CA ALA A 62 13.35 -4.41 0.02
C ALA A 62 12.04 -3.67 -0.33
N VAL A 63 11.87 -3.18 -1.57
CA VAL A 63 10.59 -2.66 -2.07
C VAL A 63 9.52 -3.77 -2.13
N GLN A 64 9.88 -4.97 -2.60
CA GLN A 64 8.95 -6.12 -2.62
C GLN A 64 8.52 -6.57 -1.22
N ILE A 65 9.39 -6.44 -0.21
CA ILE A 65 9.01 -6.71 1.19
C ILE A 65 8.13 -5.57 1.71
N SER A 66 8.54 -4.33 1.47
CA SER A 66 7.88 -3.15 2.03
C SER A 66 6.49 -2.86 1.44
N ARG A 67 6.13 -3.46 0.30
CA ARG A 67 4.74 -3.46 -0.22
C ARG A 67 3.74 -4.13 0.74
N HIS A 68 4.22 -4.96 1.67
CA HIS A 68 3.37 -5.61 2.67
C HIS A 68 3.22 -4.79 3.95
N LEU A 69 3.81 -3.59 4.01
CA LEU A 69 3.69 -2.68 5.14
C LEU A 69 2.48 -1.78 4.96
N ASP A 70 1.78 -1.51 6.05
CA ASP A 70 0.61 -0.63 6.02
C ASP A 70 1.01 0.81 5.74
N LEU A 71 0.21 1.51 4.92
CA LEU A 71 0.37 2.95 4.66
C LEU A 71 0.48 3.78 5.94
N SER A 72 -0.24 3.38 6.98
CA SER A 72 -0.21 4.07 8.27
C SER A 72 1.11 3.91 9.02
N GLU A 73 1.94 2.92 8.71
CA GLU A 73 3.17 2.64 9.43
C GLU A 73 4.42 3.18 8.73
N ILE A 74 4.33 3.47 7.42
CA ILE A 74 5.44 3.96 6.60
C ILE A 74 6.14 5.16 7.24
N HIS A 75 5.37 6.10 7.82
CA HIS A 75 5.92 7.29 8.46
C HIS A 75 6.73 6.97 9.73
N ILE A 76 6.39 5.89 10.43
CA ILE A 76 7.13 5.37 11.59
C ILE A 76 8.41 4.71 11.09
N PHE A 77 8.31 3.84 10.08
CA PHE A 77 9.45 3.12 9.52
C PHE A 77 10.49 4.04 8.88
N ARG A 78 10.08 5.16 8.27
CA ARG A 78 11.01 6.19 7.78
C ARG A 78 11.89 6.81 8.88
N ARG A 79 11.48 6.74 10.14
CA ARG A 79 12.25 7.29 11.28
C ARG A 79 13.27 6.30 11.85
N VAL A 80 13.24 5.03 11.44
CA VAL A 80 14.11 3.97 11.97
C VAL A 80 15.59 4.25 11.65
N SER A 81 15.89 4.61 10.40
CA SER A 81 17.25 4.97 9.98
C SER A 81 17.26 5.83 8.72
N ARG A 82 18.39 6.47 8.42
CA ARG A 82 18.58 7.23 7.17
C ARG A 82 18.38 6.33 5.94
N ARG A 83 18.88 5.10 5.98
CA ARG A 83 18.74 4.12 4.89
C ARG A 83 17.28 3.75 4.65
N TRP A 84 16.53 3.48 5.72
CA TRP A 84 15.09 3.22 5.64
C TRP A 84 14.32 4.41 5.09
N ASN A 85 14.67 5.63 5.54
CA ASN A 85 14.06 6.84 5.02
C ASN A 85 14.27 6.99 3.50
N CYS A 86 15.51 6.81 3.02
CA CYS A 86 15.83 6.87 1.60
C CYS A 86 15.06 5.81 0.80
N LEU A 87 14.98 4.58 1.32
CA LEU A 87 14.28 3.48 0.68
C LEU A 87 12.77 3.73 0.56
N LEU A 88 12.13 4.05 1.69
CA LEU A 88 10.68 4.28 1.78
C LEU A 88 10.25 5.63 1.21
N SER A 89 11.18 6.50 0.85
CA SER A 89 10.91 7.75 0.11
C SER A 89 11.23 7.61 -1.38
N SER A 90 11.83 6.50 -1.81
CA SER A 90 12.17 6.26 -3.20
C SER A 90 10.92 6.22 -4.08
N ARG A 91 11.09 6.55 -5.37
CA ARG A 91 10.02 6.44 -6.37
C ARG A 91 9.54 4.99 -6.51
N LEU A 92 10.47 4.03 -6.60
CA LEU A 92 10.15 2.61 -6.71
C LEU A 92 9.22 2.12 -5.60
N PHE A 93 9.49 2.53 -4.36
CA PHE A 93 8.63 2.21 -3.23
C PHE A 93 7.23 2.83 -3.35
N ARG A 94 7.18 4.14 -3.64
CA ARG A 94 5.90 4.87 -3.79
C ARG A 94 5.04 4.26 -4.89
N ASP A 95 5.64 3.94 -6.02
CA ASP A 95 4.96 3.34 -7.17
C ASP A 95 4.43 1.95 -6.81
N ALA A 96 5.26 1.10 -6.19
CA ALA A 96 4.87 -0.25 -5.76
C ALA A 96 3.70 -0.24 -4.77
N VAL A 97 3.75 0.63 -3.75
CA VAL A 97 2.69 0.73 -2.74
C VAL A 97 1.41 1.29 -3.38
N CYS A 98 1.49 2.35 -4.18
CA CYS A 98 0.29 2.92 -4.79
C CYS A 98 -0.42 1.96 -5.75
N HIS A 99 0.32 1.15 -6.52
CA HIS A 99 -0.28 0.16 -7.41
C HIS A 99 -1.13 -0.88 -6.68
N GLN A 100 -0.82 -1.19 -5.41
CA GLN A 100 -1.62 -2.09 -4.60
C GLN A 100 -3.03 -1.53 -4.31
N TYR A 101 -3.16 -0.21 -4.20
CA TYR A 101 -4.42 0.43 -3.81
C TYR A 101 -5.25 0.95 -4.98
N VAL A 102 -4.60 1.34 -6.08
CA VAL A 102 -5.27 1.97 -7.24
C VAL A 102 -5.24 1.06 -8.49
N GLY A 103 -4.48 -0.04 -8.44
CA GLY A 103 -4.31 -0.97 -9.57
C GLY A 103 -3.22 -0.52 -10.55
N HIS A 104 -2.97 -1.37 -11.56
CA HIS A 104 -1.89 -1.15 -12.53
C HIS A 104 -2.17 -0.05 -13.57
N ASN A 105 -3.44 0.34 -13.77
CA ASN A 105 -3.84 1.22 -14.87
C ASN A 105 -3.94 2.70 -14.47
N SER A 106 -3.79 3.04 -13.19
CA SER A 106 -3.86 4.41 -12.74
C SER A 106 -2.49 5.09 -12.84
N ARG A 107 -2.30 5.96 -13.83
CA ARG A 107 -1.28 7.02 -13.76
C ARG A 107 -1.73 8.05 -12.73
N SER A 108 -1.59 7.71 -11.45
CA SER A 108 -2.04 8.59 -10.38
C SER A 108 -1.06 9.76 -10.23
N ILE A 109 -1.58 10.97 -10.42
CA ILE A 109 -0.92 12.27 -10.14
C ILE A 109 -0.32 12.31 -8.72
N ALA A 110 -0.82 11.46 -7.80
CA ALA A 110 -0.27 11.31 -6.46
C ALA A 110 1.17 10.76 -6.38
N LEU A 111 1.75 10.26 -7.49
CA LEU A 111 3.09 9.64 -7.51
C LEU A 111 4.24 10.61 -7.80
N GLU A 112 3.99 11.76 -8.43
CA GLU A 112 5.10 12.55 -8.99
C GLU A 112 5.97 13.16 -7.90
N SER A 113 5.38 13.61 -6.79
CA SER A 113 6.10 14.19 -5.66
C SER A 113 5.96 13.38 -4.36
N PRO A 114 6.98 13.39 -3.47
CA PRO A 114 6.88 12.78 -2.15
C PRO A 114 5.74 13.35 -1.29
N ASP A 115 5.42 14.64 -1.49
CA ASP A 115 4.34 15.32 -0.79
C ASP A 115 2.96 14.84 -1.24
N ALA A 116 2.78 14.68 -2.56
CA ALA A 116 1.54 14.14 -3.12
C ALA A 116 1.28 12.70 -2.63
N PHE A 117 2.33 11.87 -2.56
CA PHE A 117 2.23 10.52 -1.97
C PHE A 117 1.84 10.58 -0.49
N THR A 118 2.43 11.50 0.26
CA THR A 118 2.11 11.67 1.70
C THR A 118 0.66 12.12 1.90
N GLN A 119 0.16 13.01 1.04
CA GLN A 119 -1.24 13.43 1.05
C GLN A 119 -2.18 12.27 0.71
N TYR A 120 -1.86 11.51 -0.34
CA TYR A 120 -2.60 10.31 -0.72
C TYR A 120 -2.66 9.29 0.41
N ALA A 121 -1.51 8.94 1.01
CA ALA A 121 -1.44 7.99 2.12
C ALA A 121 -2.32 8.45 3.31
N LYS A 122 -2.27 9.75 3.65
CA LYS A 122 -3.13 10.33 4.71
C LYS A 122 -4.61 10.20 4.38
N GLN A 123 -5.01 10.52 3.14
CA GLN A 123 -6.40 10.42 2.70
C GLN A 123 -6.88 8.97 2.71
N ARG A 124 -6.06 8.05 2.22
CA ARG A 124 -6.38 6.62 2.16
C ARG A 124 -6.55 6.02 3.55
N VAL A 125 -5.60 6.25 4.46
CA VAL A 125 -5.68 5.77 5.86
C VAL A 125 -6.91 6.32 6.57
N ARG A 126 -7.26 7.59 6.33
CA ARG A 126 -8.48 8.19 6.87
C ARG A 126 -9.75 7.51 6.38
N LEU A 127 -9.80 7.21 5.08
CA LEU A 127 -10.94 6.53 4.47
C LEU A 127 -11.10 5.12 5.03
N GLU A 128 -10.01 4.37 5.17
CA GLU A 128 -10.00 3.02 5.78
C GLU A 128 -10.41 3.01 7.26
N ARG A 129 -10.18 4.12 7.98
CA ARG A 129 -10.56 4.28 9.38
C ARG A 129 -11.93 4.93 9.58
N GLY A 130 -12.71 5.14 8.53
CA GLY A 130 -14.02 5.80 8.63
C GLY A 130 -13.96 7.27 9.06
N GLN A 131 -12.81 7.93 8.86
CA GLN A 131 -12.60 9.35 9.15
C GLN A 131 -12.31 10.16 7.87
N PRO A 132 -13.12 10.01 6.79
CA PRO A 132 -12.88 10.78 5.58
C PRO A 132 -13.02 12.26 5.90
N ILE A 133 -11.97 13.04 5.61
CA ILE A 133 -12.12 14.49 5.57
C ILE A 133 -12.70 14.82 4.21
N SER A 134 -14.02 14.92 4.14
CA SER A 134 -14.67 15.59 3.03
C SER A 134 -14.36 17.08 3.14
N LYS A 135 -13.59 17.63 2.19
CA LYS A 135 -13.86 19.01 1.80
C LYS A 135 -15.22 18.94 1.12
N VAL A 136 -16.29 19.17 1.87
CA VAL A 136 -17.57 19.48 1.25
C VAL A 136 -17.31 20.76 0.49
N LEU A 137 -17.18 20.62 -0.83
CA LEU A 137 -17.37 21.76 -1.71
C LEU A 137 -18.83 22.14 -1.50
N ASN A 138 -19.08 23.08 -0.58
CA ASN A 138 -20.33 23.82 -0.48
C ASN A 138 -20.42 24.67 -1.75
N ARG A 139 -20.65 23.99 -2.88
CA ARG A 139 -21.05 24.60 -4.13
C ARG A 139 -22.56 24.48 -4.18
N PRO A 140 -23.29 25.60 -4.30
CA PRO A 140 -24.75 25.61 -4.24
C PRO A 140 -25.47 24.81 -5.34
N TYR A 141 -24.74 24.16 -6.26
CA TYR A 141 -25.28 23.54 -7.47
C TYR A 141 -24.61 22.21 -7.82
N SER A 142 -24.30 21.35 -6.83
CA SER A 142 -24.14 19.93 -7.17
C SER A 142 -25.55 19.39 -7.41
N PRO A 143 -25.91 18.98 -8.64
CA PRO A 143 -27.25 18.46 -8.91
C PRO A 143 -27.40 17.15 -8.13
N ILE A 144 -28.11 17.20 -7.01
CA ILE A 144 -28.46 16.00 -6.26
C ILE A 144 -29.69 15.44 -6.95
N PRO A 145 -29.63 14.19 -7.46
CA PRO A 145 -30.80 13.56 -8.06
C PRO A 145 -31.95 13.56 -7.06
N ASN A 146 -33.15 13.93 -7.50
CA ASN A 146 -34.33 13.77 -6.66
C ASN A 146 -34.54 12.26 -6.41
N ALA A 147 -34.52 11.85 -5.15
CA ALA A 147 -34.65 10.43 -4.78
C ALA A 147 -36.00 9.84 -5.21
N THR A 148 -37.02 10.68 -5.37
CA THR A 148 -38.35 10.31 -5.83
C THR A 148 -38.36 10.24 -7.36
N GLY A 149 -38.35 9.03 -7.93
CA GLY A 149 -38.44 8.83 -9.39
C GLY A 149 -37.13 8.47 -10.09
N LEU A 150 -36.04 8.21 -9.35
CA LEU A 150 -34.77 7.76 -9.91
C LEU A 150 -34.88 6.35 -10.52
N VAL A 151 -34.82 6.23 -11.85
CA VAL A 151 -34.94 4.92 -12.55
C VAL A 151 -33.58 4.30 -12.84
N GLY A 152 -32.51 5.10 -12.91
CA GLY A 152 -31.17 4.60 -13.20
C GLY A 152 -30.09 5.55 -12.70
N LEU A 153 -28.99 4.96 -12.20
CA LEU A 153 -27.78 5.64 -11.79
C LEU A 153 -26.59 4.85 -12.36
N ASP A 154 -25.64 5.55 -12.97
CA ASP A 154 -24.37 4.94 -13.36
C ASP A 154 -23.20 5.91 -13.13
N PHE A 155 -22.01 5.35 -12.96
CA PHE A 155 -20.78 6.09 -12.72
C PHE A 155 -19.61 5.53 -13.52
N SER A 156 -18.91 6.42 -14.22
CA SER A 156 -17.72 6.07 -14.97
C SER A 156 -16.77 7.25 -15.12
N HIS A 157 -15.50 7.06 -14.77
CA HIS A 157 -14.41 8.03 -15.00
C HIS A 157 -14.67 9.45 -14.46
N GLY A 158 -15.38 9.55 -13.32
CA GLY A 158 -15.72 10.83 -12.72
C GLY A 158 -16.96 11.50 -13.33
N ASN A 159 -17.61 10.88 -14.31
CA ASN A 159 -18.97 11.20 -14.70
C ASN A 159 -19.92 10.32 -13.88
N TYR A 160 -20.88 10.93 -13.20
CA TYR A 160 -22.07 10.21 -12.75
C TYR A 160 -23.26 10.71 -13.53
N GLY A 161 -24.16 9.82 -13.89
CA GLY A 161 -25.40 10.23 -14.51
C GLY A 161 -26.57 9.47 -13.97
N TRP A 162 -27.73 10.10 -14.10
CA TRP A 162 -28.99 9.61 -13.59
C TRP A 162 -30.11 9.91 -14.56
N ILE A 163 -31.18 9.14 -14.44
CA ILE A 163 -32.43 9.37 -15.14
C ILE A 163 -33.38 10.06 -14.18
N GLU A 164 -33.97 11.17 -14.63
CA GLU A 164 -35.06 11.86 -13.96
C GLU A 164 -36.12 12.21 -15.01
N ASP A 165 -37.34 11.70 -14.81
CA ASP A 165 -38.41 11.71 -15.80
C ASP A 165 -37.99 11.10 -17.16
N ALA A 166 -37.99 11.91 -18.22
CA ALA A 166 -37.59 11.56 -19.59
C ALA A 166 -36.25 12.21 -19.99
N ILE A 167 -35.43 12.58 -19.01
CA ILE A 167 -34.14 13.24 -19.21
C ILE A 167 -33.03 12.43 -18.54
N VAL A 168 -31.96 12.21 -19.29
CA VAL A 168 -30.69 11.68 -18.77
C VAL A 168 -29.79 12.84 -18.43
N TYR A 169 -29.40 12.96 -17.17
CA TYR A 169 -28.40 13.91 -16.72
C TYR A 169 -27.06 13.23 -16.57
N VAL A 170 -25.99 13.91 -16.98
CA VAL A 170 -24.62 13.46 -16.79
C VAL A 170 -23.83 14.62 -16.20
N HIS A 171 -23.27 14.42 -15.02
CA HIS A 171 -22.46 15.39 -14.32
C HIS A 171 -21.01 14.92 -14.22
N ASN A 172 -20.09 15.75 -14.68
CA ASN A 172 -18.66 15.51 -14.56
C ASN A 172 -18.12 16.14 -13.27
N LEU A 173 -17.62 15.32 -12.35
CA LEU A 173 -17.09 15.74 -11.05
C LEU A 173 -15.79 16.55 -11.15
N HIS A 174 -15.03 16.42 -12.23
CA HIS A 174 -13.76 17.12 -12.42
C HIS A 174 -13.97 18.54 -12.96
N SER A 175 -14.76 18.67 -14.03
CA SER A 175 -15.09 19.97 -14.65
C SER A 175 -16.25 20.68 -13.96
N ASN A 176 -17.03 19.96 -13.13
CA ASN A 176 -18.25 20.46 -12.50
C ASN A 176 -19.26 20.98 -13.52
N THR A 177 -19.44 20.24 -14.60
CA THR A 177 -20.40 20.55 -15.69
C THR A 177 -21.47 19.48 -15.75
N THR A 178 -22.72 19.90 -15.90
CA THR A 178 -23.86 19.00 -16.12
C THR A 178 -24.33 19.12 -17.56
N GLN A 179 -24.57 17.98 -18.19
CA GLN A 179 -25.22 17.86 -19.49
C GLN A 179 -26.53 17.10 -19.32
N SER A 180 -27.51 17.41 -20.17
CA SER A 180 -28.83 16.77 -20.16
C SER A 180 -29.18 16.30 -21.57
N PHE A 181 -29.70 15.09 -21.67
CA PHE A 181 -30.08 14.45 -22.93
C PHE A 181 -31.54 13.99 -22.85
N CYS A 182 -32.28 14.17 -23.94
CA CYS A 182 -33.63 13.66 -24.09
C CYS A 182 -33.82 13.16 -25.52
N THR A 183 -34.77 12.24 -25.73
CA THR A 183 -35.19 11.84 -27.08
C THR A 183 -36.15 12.87 -27.66
N GLU A 184 -36.29 12.91 -28.98
CA GLU A 184 -37.25 13.79 -29.67
C GLU A 184 -38.69 13.56 -29.18
N ASN A 185 -39.04 12.29 -28.91
CA ASN A 185 -40.36 11.88 -28.43
C ASN A 185 -40.56 12.05 -26.91
N ARG A 186 -39.49 12.37 -26.17
CA ARG A 186 -39.49 12.42 -24.68
C ARG A 186 -39.95 11.11 -24.04
N ASP A 187 -39.53 9.99 -24.62
CA ASP A 187 -39.78 8.67 -24.07
C ASP A 187 -39.06 8.49 -22.73
N THR A 188 -39.70 7.77 -21.81
CA THR A 188 -39.11 7.44 -20.51
C THR A 188 -38.01 6.39 -20.67
N PHE A 189 -36.88 6.63 -20.03
CA PHE A 189 -35.75 5.72 -20.03
C PHE A 189 -35.84 4.69 -18.89
N THR A 190 -35.46 3.44 -19.17
CA THR A 190 -35.48 2.33 -18.22
C THR A 190 -34.08 1.92 -17.75
N ALA A 191 -33.04 2.21 -18.53
CA ALA A 191 -31.67 1.86 -18.20
C ALA A 191 -30.69 2.93 -18.69
N LEU A 192 -29.60 3.11 -17.93
CA LEU A 192 -28.51 4.04 -18.23
C LEU A 192 -27.17 3.33 -18.05
N ARG A 193 -26.28 3.51 -19.02
CA ARG A 193 -24.87 3.14 -18.95
C ARG A 193 -23.99 4.28 -19.44
N ILE A 194 -22.92 4.57 -18.70
CA ILE A 194 -21.98 5.64 -18.97
C ILE A 194 -20.59 5.05 -19.10
N SER A 195 -19.87 5.46 -20.13
CA SER A 195 -18.44 5.22 -20.28
C SER A 195 -17.69 6.55 -20.26
N GLU A 196 -16.38 6.52 -20.51
CA GLU A 196 -15.58 7.73 -20.66
C GLU A 196 -16.08 8.63 -21.81
N SER A 197 -16.62 8.04 -22.87
CA SER A 197 -16.96 8.74 -24.13
C SER A 197 -18.39 8.56 -24.61
N ILE A 198 -19.15 7.63 -24.03
CA ILE A 198 -20.49 7.26 -24.52
C ILE A 198 -21.48 7.27 -23.36
N VAL A 199 -22.66 7.82 -23.61
CA VAL A 199 -23.84 7.69 -22.75
C VAL A 199 -24.85 6.87 -23.53
N ALA A 200 -25.21 5.71 -23.01
CA ALA A 200 -26.21 4.82 -23.59
C ALA A 200 -27.41 4.75 -22.65
N ALA A 201 -28.60 5.05 -23.17
CA ALA A 201 -29.84 4.94 -22.45
C ALA A 201 -30.86 4.16 -23.29
N ILE A 202 -31.66 3.33 -22.64
CA ILE A 202 -32.66 2.47 -23.29
C ILE A 202 -34.05 2.96 -22.89
N THR A 203 -34.96 3.06 -23.84
CA THR A 203 -36.37 3.39 -23.60
C THR A 203 -37.20 2.12 -23.50
N LEU A 204 -38.43 2.23 -23.03
CA LEU A 204 -39.35 1.07 -22.92
C LEU A 204 -39.63 0.40 -24.28
N HIS A 205 -39.47 1.13 -25.39
CA HIS A 205 -39.80 0.68 -26.73
C HIS A 205 -38.59 0.21 -27.56
N GLY A 206 -37.39 0.25 -26.98
CA GLY A 206 -36.13 -0.12 -27.64
C GLY A 206 -35.31 1.10 -28.03
#